data_AF-A0A938JCR0-F1
#
_entry.id   AF-A0A938JCR0-F1
#
_cell.length_a   1.000
_cell.length_b   1.000
_cell.length_c   1.000
_cell.angle_alpha   90.00
_cell.angle_beta   90.00
_cell.angle_gamma   90.00
#
_symmetry.space_group_name_H-M   'P 1'
#
loop_
_entity.id
_entity.type
_entity.pdbx_description
1 polymer ?
#
loop_
_entity_poly.entity_id
_entity_poly.type
_entity_poly.pdbx_seq_one_letter_code
_entity_poly.pdbx_strand_id
1 'polypeptide(L)'
;MYNYEHSIKNYEYKFEKLATKLDRILIEFHDNINIVCNANIHLSRNHPEYLGVWKVLIYKKSLSMNDYFSGFLLLLQSFLFYILSIMREFIRLNQNQPMSNQEGSKLDVMFISHQIQNLVTDDDFYFGEIIQDLAQSNKRVVRLLISHLNFSQSIIEPGKFMTLILNRTVSKLALINYFFANMYSLWRLFLFCLRNGFKLYEIICVLIGQLSNFSLIKIINNIEIELKSWRPKNLIITFEGNAIERAVLLLSKKYNSKSFGYQHAPIIKNQHSILRLLKGDLDPDVILCSGPYSNSKFLTKLGKEKIILTLGSPKFRQFEDKENFTKGKDSILLVPDGNFESVDNFVNLGYYLLSSKYSGAVLIRSHPLFHKYLENEISKLSKNCPHTLLISSGNLIESLQSSKCVVYQNSSVAIQAILEGCHIIYLRNPLMNIDPLWEHNEYRSIATSFGEVKTVVETLATSKDFTPMVLHEAGKLFFSELNLDIILNSLK
;
A
#
# COMPACT_ATOMS: atom_id res chain seq x y z
N MET A 1 22.71 3.84 -22.38
CA MET A 1 21.41 4.51 -22.13
C MET A 1 20.30 4.02 -23.07
N TYR A 2 20.50 3.99 -24.39
CA TYR A 2 19.46 3.58 -25.37
C TYR A 2 18.89 2.16 -25.17
N ASN A 3 19.74 1.14 -25.01
CA ASN A 3 19.28 -0.25 -24.77
C ASN A 3 18.51 -0.43 -23.46
N TYR A 4 18.75 0.45 -22.48
CA TYR A 4 18.15 0.41 -21.16
C TYR A 4 16.75 1.04 -21.17
N GLU A 5 16.57 2.18 -21.83
CA GLU A 5 15.23 2.78 -21.98
C GLU A 5 14.31 1.89 -22.83
N HIS A 6 14.88 1.21 -23.83
CA HIS A 6 14.12 0.27 -24.64
C HIS A 6 13.62 -0.95 -23.84
N SER A 7 14.42 -1.47 -22.89
CA SER A 7 13.99 -2.61 -22.06
C SER A 7 12.87 -2.20 -21.09
N ILE A 8 12.98 -1.04 -20.44
CA ILE A 8 11.94 -0.51 -19.54
C ILE A 8 10.62 -0.33 -20.30
N LYS A 9 10.65 0.35 -21.46
CA LYS A 9 9.43 0.55 -22.28
C LYS A 9 8.77 -0.77 -22.68
N ASN A 10 9.57 -1.80 -23.00
CA ASN A 10 9.05 -3.11 -23.32
C ASN A 10 8.40 -3.80 -22.10
N TYR A 11 8.97 -3.65 -20.89
CA TYR A 11 8.36 -4.18 -19.66
C TYR A 11 7.07 -3.45 -19.32
N GLU A 12 7.04 -2.13 -19.46
CA GLU A 12 5.83 -1.31 -19.28
C GLU A 12 4.71 -1.76 -20.23
N TYR A 13 5.01 -1.93 -21.52
CA TYR A 13 4.04 -2.41 -22.50
C TYR A 13 3.49 -3.81 -22.17
N LYS A 14 4.37 -4.75 -21.78
CA LYS A 14 3.93 -6.10 -21.36
C LYS A 14 3.03 -6.04 -20.13
N PHE A 15 3.38 -5.20 -19.16
CA PHE A 15 2.59 -4.99 -17.95
C PHE A 15 1.20 -4.45 -18.29
N GLU A 16 1.09 -3.38 -19.07
CA GLU A 16 -0.19 -2.77 -19.46
C GLU A 16 -1.08 -3.76 -20.22
N LYS A 17 -0.50 -4.54 -21.15
CA LYS A 17 -1.23 -5.56 -21.89
C LYS A 17 -1.78 -6.65 -20.98
N LEU A 18 -0.98 -7.10 -20.02
CA LEU A 18 -1.41 -8.09 -19.04
C LEU A 18 -2.49 -7.53 -18.12
N ALA A 19 -2.29 -6.32 -17.59
CA ALA A 19 -3.22 -5.64 -16.70
C ALA A 19 -4.61 -5.46 -17.36
N THR A 20 -4.63 -4.97 -18.61
CA THR A 20 -5.86 -4.86 -19.42
C THR A 20 -6.55 -6.21 -19.60
N LYS A 21 -5.79 -7.29 -19.77
CA LYS A 21 -6.33 -8.63 -19.94
C LYS A 21 -6.95 -9.17 -18.63
N LEU A 22 -6.33 -8.88 -17.49
CA LEU A 22 -6.84 -9.26 -16.17
C LEU A 22 -8.05 -8.43 -15.76
N ASP A 23 -8.11 -7.14 -16.13
CA ASP A 23 -9.28 -6.30 -15.90
C ASP A 23 -10.54 -6.85 -16.58
N ARG A 24 -10.42 -7.58 -17.70
CA ARG A 24 -11.56 -8.28 -18.33
C ARG A 24 -12.17 -9.35 -17.42
N ILE A 25 -11.37 -10.02 -16.60
CA ILE A 25 -11.87 -10.97 -15.59
C ILE A 25 -12.70 -10.20 -14.56
N LEU A 26 -12.18 -9.08 -14.07
CA LEU A 26 -12.86 -8.26 -13.06
C LEU A 26 -14.17 -7.67 -13.57
N ILE A 27 -14.22 -7.25 -14.83
CA ILE A 27 -15.44 -6.73 -15.46
C ILE A 27 -16.48 -7.84 -15.64
N GLU A 28 -16.08 -9.01 -16.16
CA GLU A 28 -16.99 -10.15 -16.34
C GLU A 28 -17.58 -10.64 -15.02
N PHE A 29 -16.75 -10.72 -13.98
CA PHE A 29 -17.11 -11.30 -12.70
C PHE A 29 -17.25 -10.25 -11.59
N HIS A 30 -17.72 -9.05 -11.96
CA HIS A 30 -17.81 -7.90 -11.04
C HIS A 30 -18.75 -8.14 -9.85
N ASP A 31 -19.69 -9.08 -9.96
CA ASP A 31 -20.64 -9.49 -8.93
C ASP A 31 -20.17 -10.70 -8.11
N ASN A 32 -19.11 -11.40 -8.54
CA ASN A 32 -18.62 -12.59 -7.86
C ASN A 32 -17.49 -12.25 -6.88
N ILE A 33 -17.87 -12.05 -5.62
CA ILE A 33 -16.96 -11.74 -4.52
C ILE A 33 -15.76 -12.71 -4.43
N ASN A 34 -15.94 -14.01 -4.70
CA ASN A 34 -14.84 -14.99 -4.60
C ASN A 34 -13.77 -14.77 -5.68
N ILE A 35 -14.17 -14.31 -6.87
CA ILE A 35 -13.26 -13.98 -7.97
C ILE A 35 -12.61 -12.61 -7.73
N VAL A 36 -13.38 -11.62 -7.29
CA VAL A 36 -12.86 -10.30 -6.91
C VAL A 36 -11.82 -10.41 -5.78
N CYS A 37 -11.95 -11.40 -4.89
CA CYS A 37 -10.96 -11.68 -3.85
C CYS A 37 -9.62 -12.25 -4.37
N ASN A 38 -9.48 -12.53 -5.67
CA ASN A 38 -8.26 -13.08 -6.24
C ASN A 38 -7.17 -12.00 -6.38
N ALA A 39 -6.22 -11.95 -5.46
CA ALA A 39 -5.17 -10.93 -5.47
C ALA A 39 -4.34 -10.90 -6.78
N ASN A 40 -4.17 -12.04 -7.47
CA ASN A 40 -3.35 -12.11 -8.67
C ASN A 40 -3.98 -11.40 -9.88
N ILE A 41 -5.29 -11.15 -9.90
CA ILE A 41 -5.92 -10.39 -10.98
C ILE A 41 -5.94 -8.88 -10.71
N HIS A 42 -5.54 -8.44 -9.50
CA HIS A 42 -5.42 -7.05 -9.11
C HIS A 42 -3.98 -6.52 -9.25
N LEU A 43 -3.42 -6.55 -10.45
CA LEU A 43 -2.10 -5.97 -10.71
C LEU A 43 -2.05 -4.48 -10.33
N SER A 44 -1.15 -4.12 -9.42
CA SER A 44 -1.03 -2.75 -8.92
C SER A 44 -0.05 -1.90 -9.71
N ARG A 45 1.18 -2.37 -9.87
CA ARG A 45 2.27 -1.64 -10.54
C ARG A 45 3.29 -2.59 -11.14
N ASN A 46 4.06 -2.09 -12.10
CA ASN A 46 5.16 -2.82 -12.73
C ASN A 46 6.39 -2.88 -11.80
N HIS A 47 6.28 -3.62 -10.68
CA HIS A 47 7.36 -3.85 -9.72
C HIS A 47 7.48 -5.34 -9.36
N PRO A 48 8.68 -5.94 -9.36
CA PRO A 48 8.86 -7.40 -9.22
C PRO A 48 8.14 -8.01 -8.03
N GLU A 49 8.13 -7.34 -6.88
CA GLU A 49 7.41 -7.79 -5.68
C GLU A 49 5.90 -7.75 -5.81
N TYR A 50 5.37 -6.75 -6.52
CA TYR A 50 3.92 -6.60 -6.72
C TYR A 50 3.39 -7.49 -7.84
N LEU A 51 4.27 -7.95 -8.72
CA LEU A 51 3.91 -8.85 -9.82
C LEU A 51 3.80 -10.31 -9.36
N GLY A 52 4.52 -10.72 -8.31
CA GLY A 52 4.50 -12.08 -7.81
C GLY A 52 4.74 -13.11 -8.92
N VAL A 53 3.78 -14.00 -9.15
CA VAL A 53 3.84 -15.04 -10.20
C VAL A 53 3.91 -14.48 -11.62
N TRP A 54 3.46 -13.24 -11.84
CA TRP A 54 3.48 -12.59 -13.15
C TRP A 54 4.86 -12.06 -13.55
N LYS A 55 5.82 -11.98 -12.61
CA LYS A 55 7.18 -11.47 -12.85
C LYS A 55 7.84 -12.16 -14.05
N VAL A 56 7.65 -13.46 -14.19
CA VAL A 56 8.24 -14.28 -15.27
C VAL A 56 7.74 -13.82 -16.64
N LEU A 57 6.44 -13.52 -16.77
CA LEU A 57 5.83 -13.08 -18.03
C LEU A 57 6.30 -11.69 -18.47
N ILE A 58 6.56 -10.80 -17.52
CA ILE A 58 6.96 -9.43 -17.81
C ILE A 58 8.45 -9.36 -18.14
N TYR A 59 9.31 -9.89 -17.26
CA TYR A 59 10.75 -9.67 -17.36
C TYR A 59 11.51 -10.70 -18.20
N LYS A 60 10.99 -11.92 -18.44
CA LYS A 60 11.65 -12.87 -19.36
C LYS A 60 11.32 -12.58 -20.82
N LYS A 61 12.30 -12.83 -21.69
CA LYS A 61 12.12 -12.74 -23.16
C LYS A 61 11.21 -13.85 -23.68
N SER A 62 11.37 -15.07 -23.17
CA SER A 62 10.56 -16.25 -23.50
C SER A 62 10.41 -17.16 -22.27
N LEU A 63 9.35 -17.96 -22.26
CA LEU A 63 9.12 -18.99 -21.24
C LEU A 63 9.81 -20.28 -21.65
N SER A 64 10.56 -20.87 -20.72
CA SER A 64 11.16 -22.20 -20.85
C SER A 64 10.22 -23.30 -20.33
N MET A 65 10.48 -24.57 -20.66
CA MET A 65 9.74 -25.69 -20.08
C MET A 65 9.82 -25.73 -18.55
N ASN A 66 10.97 -25.31 -17.98
CA ASN A 66 11.15 -25.21 -16.54
C ASN A 66 10.20 -24.19 -15.92
N ASP A 67 9.92 -23.07 -16.61
CA ASP A 67 8.97 -22.08 -16.12
C ASP A 67 7.56 -22.67 -16.00
N TYR A 68 7.10 -23.39 -17.03
CA TYR A 68 5.80 -24.08 -16.99
C TYR A 68 5.74 -25.14 -15.88
N PHE A 69 6.79 -25.93 -15.73
CA PHE A 69 6.87 -26.95 -14.68
C PHE A 69 6.84 -26.31 -13.28
N SER A 70 7.62 -25.26 -13.05
CA SER A 70 7.60 -24.50 -11.79
C SER A 70 6.23 -23.88 -11.51
N GLY A 71 5.57 -23.32 -12.54
CA GLY A 71 4.20 -22.80 -12.41
C GLY A 71 3.20 -23.89 -12.03
N PHE A 72 3.29 -25.06 -12.65
CA PHE A 72 2.44 -26.21 -12.33
C PHE A 72 2.67 -26.72 -10.90
N LEU A 73 3.93 -26.84 -10.47
CA LEU A 73 4.25 -27.21 -9.09
C LEU A 73 3.69 -26.19 -8.09
N LEU A 74 3.80 -24.89 -8.39
CA LEU A 74 3.25 -23.84 -7.55
C LEU A 74 1.71 -23.90 -7.49
N LEU A 75 1.05 -24.26 -8.59
CA LEU A 75 -0.40 -24.49 -8.61
C LEU A 75 -0.80 -25.66 -7.70
N LEU A 76 -0.07 -26.78 -7.77
CA LEU A 76 -0.31 -27.93 -6.90
C LEU A 76 -0.07 -27.57 -5.43
N GLN A 77 1.01 -26.86 -5.12
CA GLN A 77 1.29 -26.36 -3.77
C GLN A 77 0.20 -25.43 -3.25
N SER A 78 -0.31 -24.52 -4.11
CA SER A 78 -1.39 -23.60 -3.75
C SER A 78 -2.68 -24.36 -3.46
N PHE A 79 -2.98 -25.40 -4.24
CA PHE A 79 -4.13 -26.28 -3.99
C PHE A 79 -4.00 -27.01 -2.65
N LEU A 80 -2.84 -27.61 -2.37
CA LEU A 80 -2.60 -28.28 -1.09
C LEU A 80 -2.71 -27.30 0.09
N PHE A 81 -2.11 -26.12 -0.02
CA PHE A 81 -2.16 -25.09 1.00
C PHE A 81 -3.60 -24.61 1.25
N TYR A 82 -4.41 -24.48 0.19
CA TYR A 82 -5.82 -24.14 0.29
C TYR A 82 -6.61 -25.19 1.11
N ILE A 83 -6.46 -26.47 0.77
CA ILE A 83 -7.10 -27.57 1.51
C ILE A 83 -6.65 -27.59 2.98
N LEU A 84 -5.34 -27.48 3.22
CA LEU A 84 -4.78 -27.46 4.58
C LEU A 84 -5.28 -26.25 5.39
N SER A 85 -5.43 -25.08 4.75
CA SER A 85 -5.93 -23.86 5.40
C SER A 85 -7.39 -24.02 5.85
N ILE A 86 -8.23 -24.61 4.99
CA ILE A 86 -9.61 -24.93 5.34
C ILE A 86 -9.66 -25.96 6.48
N MET A 87 -8.89 -27.06 6.38
CA MET A 87 -8.84 -28.07 7.44
C MET A 87 -8.40 -27.48 8.78
N ARG A 88 -7.39 -26.60 8.75
CA ARG A 88 -6.90 -25.92 9.96
C ARG A 88 -7.96 -25.04 10.60
N GLU A 89 -8.69 -24.26 9.82
CA GLU A 89 -9.81 -23.46 10.34
C GLU A 89 -10.95 -24.36 10.85
N PHE A 90 -11.25 -25.47 10.18
CA PHE A 90 -12.27 -26.43 10.63
C PHE A 90 -11.96 -27.00 12.02
N ILE A 91 -10.69 -27.28 12.31
CA ILE A 91 -10.20 -27.74 13.62
C ILE A 91 -10.27 -26.61 14.67
N ARG A 92 -9.92 -25.38 14.29
CA ARG A 92 -9.88 -24.21 15.20
C ARG A 92 -11.27 -23.79 15.71
N LEU A 93 -12.34 -24.13 14.97
CA LEU A 93 -13.70 -23.69 15.25
C LEU A 93 -14.35 -24.19 16.54
N ASN A 94 -13.67 -25.02 17.33
CA ASN A 94 -14.16 -25.41 18.65
C ASN A 94 -13.93 -24.33 19.73
N GLN A 95 -13.39 -23.16 19.38
CA GLN A 95 -13.25 -22.00 20.27
C GLN A 95 -14.21 -20.89 19.81
N ASN A 96 -15.46 -20.92 20.29
CA ASN A 96 -16.46 -19.91 19.97
C ASN A 96 -16.08 -18.56 20.57
N GLN A 97 -16.00 -17.51 19.73
CA GLN A 97 -16.06 -16.13 20.20
C GLN A 97 -17.49 -15.59 19.97
N PRO A 98 -18.07 -14.91 20.98
CA PRO A 98 -19.43 -14.38 20.86
C PRO A 98 -19.50 -13.31 19.76
N MET A 99 -20.59 -13.31 19.00
CA MET A 99 -20.95 -12.19 18.13
C MET A 99 -21.20 -10.94 18.99
N SER A 100 -20.84 -9.76 18.48
CA SER A 100 -21.35 -8.53 19.07
C SER A 100 -22.84 -8.44 18.80
N ASN A 101 -23.67 -8.60 19.85
CA ASN A 101 -25.13 -8.50 19.79
C ASN A 101 -25.63 -7.04 19.62
N GLN A 102 -24.93 -6.21 18.85
CA GLN A 102 -25.39 -4.85 18.55
C GLN A 102 -26.24 -4.87 17.28
N GLU A 103 -27.47 -5.37 17.40
CA GLU A 103 -28.48 -5.22 16.36
C GLU A 103 -29.23 -3.89 16.52
N GLY A 104 -29.42 -3.18 15.41
CA GLY A 104 -30.55 -2.25 15.26
C GLY A 104 -30.27 -0.76 15.40
N SER A 105 -29.07 -0.32 15.77
CA SER A 105 -28.76 1.11 15.77
C SER A 105 -28.16 1.58 14.45
N LYS A 106 -28.81 2.54 13.80
CA LYS A 106 -28.36 3.12 12.52
C LYS A 106 -26.97 3.76 12.67
N LEU A 107 -25.96 3.14 12.07
CA LEU A 107 -24.58 3.66 12.06
C LEU A 107 -24.43 4.73 10.96
N ASP A 108 -23.84 5.87 11.28
CA ASP A 108 -23.66 6.95 10.28
C ASP A 108 -22.44 6.68 9.40
N VAL A 109 -21.33 6.27 10.01
CA VAL A 109 -20.05 6.06 9.32
C VAL A 109 -19.34 4.82 9.85
N MET A 110 -18.86 3.98 8.94
CA MET A 110 -17.94 2.90 9.24
C MET A 110 -16.61 3.14 8.54
N PHE A 111 -15.50 3.14 9.29
CA PHE A 111 -14.14 3.16 8.76
C PHE A 111 -13.59 1.74 8.69
N ILE A 112 -12.88 1.39 7.62
CA ILE A 112 -12.10 0.16 7.51
C ILE A 112 -10.63 0.54 7.31
N SER A 113 -9.79 0.09 8.24
CA SER A 113 -8.36 0.40 8.29
C SER A 113 -7.55 -0.85 8.64
N HIS A 114 -6.21 -0.75 8.61
CA HIS A 114 -5.31 -1.84 8.96
C HIS A 114 -4.64 -1.58 10.32
N GLN A 115 -4.53 -2.63 11.13
CA GLN A 115 -3.72 -2.58 12.34
C GLN A 115 -2.23 -2.72 11.98
N ILE A 116 -1.47 -1.63 12.12
CA ILE A 116 -0.02 -1.58 11.81
C ILE A 116 0.82 -1.74 13.08
N GLN A 117 0.31 -1.26 14.22
CA GLN A 117 0.99 -1.32 15.51
C GLN A 117 0.33 -2.31 16.46
N ASN A 118 1.10 -2.77 17.44
CA ASN A 118 0.61 -3.70 18.46
C ASN A 118 -0.47 -3.07 19.36
N LEU A 119 -0.42 -1.75 19.54
CA LEU A 119 -1.39 -1.00 20.33
C LEU A 119 -2.41 -0.36 19.38
N VAL A 120 -3.70 -0.49 19.73
CA VAL A 120 -4.74 0.29 19.09
C VAL A 120 -4.68 1.69 19.69
N THR A 121 -4.22 2.63 18.89
CA THR A 121 -4.25 4.04 19.23
C THR A 121 -5.58 4.65 18.85
N ASP A 122 -5.87 5.74 19.54
CA ASP A 122 -6.98 6.64 19.27
C ASP A 122 -6.89 7.20 17.85
N ASP A 123 -5.69 7.62 17.43
CA ASP A 123 -5.39 8.03 16.07
C ASP A 123 -5.22 6.84 15.14
N ASP A 124 -5.80 6.93 13.95
CA ASP A 124 -5.58 5.93 12.91
C ASP A 124 -4.35 6.27 12.06
N PHE A 125 -3.57 5.25 11.68
CA PHE A 125 -2.37 5.48 10.87
C PHE A 125 -2.67 6.13 9.50
N TYR A 126 -3.81 5.81 8.89
CA TYR A 126 -4.20 6.32 7.58
C TYR A 126 -5.11 7.53 7.70
N PHE A 127 -6.06 7.50 8.63
CA PHE A 127 -7.10 8.53 8.76
C PHE A 127 -6.80 9.59 9.82
N GLY A 128 -5.81 9.38 10.69
CA GLY A 128 -5.43 10.32 11.76
C GLY A 128 -6.56 10.52 12.77
N GLU A 129 -6.69 11.76 13.23
CA GLU A 129 -7.68 12.22 14.22
C GLU A 129 -9.10 12.33 13.65
N ILE A 130 -9.27 12.29 12.31
CA ILE A 130 -10.56 12.60 11.66
C ILE A 130 -11.70 11.66 12.08
N ILE A 131 -11.36 10.43 12.46
CA ILE A 131 -12.35 9.45 12.93
C ILE A 131 -12.96 9.93 14.25
N GLN A 132 -12.14 10.51 15.13
CA GLN A 132 -12.57 11.05 16.41
C GLN A 132 -13.33 12.36 16.23
N ASP A 133 -12.83 13.26 15.38
CA ASP A 133 -13.48 14.52 15.08
C ASP A 133 -14.91 14.30 14.55
N LEU A 134 -15.08 13.28 13.69
CA LEU A 134 -16.41 12.87 13.21
C LEU A 134 -17.31 12.37 14.35
N ALA A 135 -16.77 11.58 15.29
CA ALA A 135 -17.56 11.12 16.44
C ALA A 135 -17.98 12.30 17.35
N GLN A 136 -17.12 13.31 17.50
CA GLN A 136 -17.42 14.54 18.23
C GLN A 136 -18.52 15.38 17.55
N SER A 137 -18.63 15.33 16.21
CA SER A 137 -19.69 15.98 15.42
C SER A 137 -21.09 15.32 15.53
N ASN A 138 -21.34 14.58 16.61
CA ASN A 138 -22.60 13.86 16.88
C ASN A 138 -22.97 12.77 15.85
N LYS A 139 -21.97 12.22 15.16
CA LYS A 139 -22.14 11.03 14.31
C LYS A 139 -21.83 9.77 15.12
N ARG A 140 -22.55 8.69 14.84
CA ARG A 140 -22.16 7.37 15.32
C ARG A 140 -21.11 6.79 14.37
N VAL A 141 -19.91 6.52 14.88
CA VAL A 141 -18.75 6.08 14.09
C VAL A 141 -18.21 4.76 14.62
N VAL A 142 -17.96 3.81 13.72
CA VAL A 142 -17.28 2.54 14.04
C VAL A 142 -16.03 2.44 13.18
N ARG A 143 -14.91 2.04 13.78
CA ARG A 143 -13.66 1.70 13.09
C ARG A 143 -13.43 0.20 13.14
N LEU A 144 -13.37 -0.43 11.97
CA LEU A 144 -12.97 -1.83 11.81
C LEU A 144 -11.48 -1.88 11.47
N LEU A 145 -10.70 -2.62 12.27
CA LEU A 145 -9.28 -2.85 12.05
C LEU A 145 -9.05 -4.27 11.52
N ILE A 146 -8.50 -4.35 10.32
CA ILE A 146 -7.99 -5.60 9.75
C ILE A 146 -6.66 -5.91 10.43
N SER A 147 -6.64 -6.92 11.30
CA SER A 147 -5.42 -7.33 11.97
C SER A 147 -4.56 -8.22 11.07
N HIS A 148 -3.31 -7.80 10.87
CA HIS A 148 -2.26 -8.65 10.31
C HIS A 148 -1.44 -9.36 11.41
N LEU A 149 -1.83 -9.17 12.67
CA LEU A 149 -1.15 -9.67 13.87
C LEU A 149 -2.05 -10.72 14.56
N ASN A 150 -1.47 -11.75 15.16
CA ASN A 150 -2.18 -12.86 15.79
C ASN A 150 -2.78 -12.47 17.17
N PHE A 151 -3.57 -11.39 17.26
CA PHE A 151 -4.13 -10.91 18.53
C PHE A 151 -5.60 -11.26 18.71
N SER A 152 -6.00 -11.56 19.95
CA SER A 152 -7.41 -11.72 20.33
C SER A 152 -8.18 -10.41 20.12
N GLN A 153 -9.44 -10.52 19.68
CA GLN A 153 -10.35 -9.40 19.51
C GLN A 153 -10.39 -8.55 20.79
N SER A 154 -10.11 -7.25 20.68
CA SER A 154 -10.37 -6.27 21.71
C SER A 154 -11.41 -5.28 21.19
N ILE A 155 -12.48 -5.11 21.96
CA ILE A 155 -13.40 -3.98 21.79
C ILE A 155 -12.83 -2.88 22.67
N ILE A 156 -12.49 -1.73 22.07
CA ILE A 156 -12.06 -0.56 22.83
C ILE A 156 -13.23 0.42 22.85
N GLU A 157 -13.74 0.58 24.07
CA GLU A 157 -14.80 1.42 24.62
C GLU A 157 -16.19 1.52 23.93
N PRO A 158 -17.29 1.45 24.70
CA PRO A 158 -18.62 1.82 24.25
C PRO A 158 -18.87 3.34 24.39
N GLY A 159 -18.99 4.04 23.27
CA GLY A 159 -19.36 5.46 23.17
C GLY A 159 -19.94 5.84 21.79
N LYS A 160 -19.79 7.10 21.35
CA LYS A 160 -20.10 7.51 19.95
C LYS A 160 -19.10 6.98 18.92
N PHE A 161 -17.90 6.64 19.41
CA PHE A 161 -16.83 6.00 18.67
C PHE A 161 -16.61 4.59 19.23
N MET A 162 -16.44 3.60 18.36
CA MET A 162 -16.12 2.23 18.74
C MET A 162 -15.06 1.68 17.79
N THR A 163 -14.04 1.00 18.31
CA THR A 163 -13.07 0.27 17.50
C THR A 163 -13.23 -1.25 17.66
N LEU A 164 -13.30 -1.96 16.54
CA LEU A 164 -13.41 -3.42 16.47
C LEU A 164 -12.24 -4.02 15.69
N ILE A 165 -11.53 -4.97 16.27
CA ILE A 165 -10.49 -5.74 15.58
C ILE A 165 -11.10 -7.00 14.94
N LEU A 166 -10.88 -7.19 13.64
CA LEU A 166 -11.36 -8.34 12.89
C LEU A 166 -10.41 -9.54 13.07
N ASN A 167 -10.75 -10.47 13.97
CA ASN A 167 -10.07 -11.78 14.08
C ASN A 167 -11.04 -12.94 14.34
N ARG A 168 -12.27 -12.86 13.80
CA ARG A 168 -13.26 -13.91 14.01
C ARG A 168 -12.95 -15.16 13.19
N THR A 169 -13.24 -16.30 13.78
CA THR A 169 -13.27 -17.59 13.09
C THR A 169 -14.54 -17.71 12.26
N VAL A 170 -14.47 -18.45 11.15
CA VAL A 170 -15.58 -18.61 10.20
C VAL A 170 -16.38 -19.85 10.55
N SER A 171 -17.70 -19.77 10.73
CA SER A 171 -18.52 -20.93 11.11
C SER A 171 -18.33 -22.14 10.16
N LYS A 172 -18.51 -23.37 10.66
CA LYS A 172 -18.28 -24.60 9.87
C LYS A 172 -19.12 -24.63 8.59
N LEU A 173 -20.38 -24.21 8.67
CA LEU A 173 -21.27 -24.12 7.50
C LEU A 173 -20.78 -23.08 6.49
N ALA A 174 -20.38 -21.90 6.97
CA ALA A 174 -19.81 -20.87 6.09
C ALA A 174 -18.53 -21.37 5.41
N LEU A 175 -17.66 -22.10 6.13
CA LEU A 175 -16.44 -22.68 5.59
C LEU A 175 -16.69 -23.68 4.45
N ILE A 176 -17.67 -24.58 4.64
CA ILE A 176 -18.09 -25.53 3.59
C ILE A 176 -18.64 -24.79 2.37
N ASN A 177 -19.49 -23.77 2.60
CA ASN A 177 -20.03 -22.95 1.52
C ASN A 177 -18.92 -22.21 0.76
N TYR A 178 -17.92 -21.67 1.46
CA TYR A 178 -16.75 -21.04 0.82
C TYR A 178 -15.95 -22.02 -0.01
N PHE A 179 -15.75 -23.24 0.50
CA PHE A 179 -15.04 -24.26 -0.26
C PHE A 179 -15.72 -24.49 -1.63
N PHE A 180 -17.02 -24.78 -1.64
CA PHE A 180 -17.75 -25.05 -2.87
C PHE A 180 -17.88 -23.80 -3.76
N ALA A 181 -18.15 -22.63 -3.20
CA ALA A 181 -18.23 -21.38 -3.95
C ALA A 181 -16.90 -21.02 -4.62
N ASN A 182 -15.77 -21.27 -3.94
CA ASN A 182 -14.45 -21.04 -4.51
C ASN A 182 -14.10 -22.07 -5.59
N MET A 183 -14.44 -23.35 -5.42
CA MET A 183 -14.23 -24.37 -6.45
C MET A 183 -15.07 -24.09 -7.70
N TYR A 184 -16.32 -23.66 -7.54
CA TYR A 184 -17.16 -23.22 -8.63
C TYR A 184 -16.57 -22.00 -9.36
N SER A 185 -16.06 -21.03 -8.59
CA SER A 185 -15.39 -19.83 -9.13
C SER A 185 -14.10 -20.17 -9.87
N LEU A 186 -13.31 -21.11 -9.36
CA LEU A 186 -12.10 -21.64 -9.99
C LEU A 186 -12.42 -22.25 -11.35
N TRP A 187 -13.47 -23.07 -11.44
CA TRP A 187 -13.94 -23.66 -12.70
C TRP A 187 -14.41 -22.60 -13.70
N ARG A 188 -15.23 -21.62 -13.25
CA ARG A 188 -15.68 -20.51 -14.11
C ARG A 188 -14.50 -19.69 -14.64
N LEU A 189 -13.52 -19.38 -13.79
CA LEU A 189 -12.31 -18.66 -14.18
C LEU A 189 -11.52 -19.44 -15.22
N PHE A 190 -11.33 -20.75 -15.01
CA PHE A 190 -10.65 -21.61 -15.97
C PHE A 190 -11.33 -21.56 -17.35
N LEU A 191 -12.65 -21.77 -17.40
CA LEU A 191 -13.41 -21.73 -18.65
C LEU A 191 -13.37 -20.35 -19.31
N PHE A 192 -13.49 -19.27 -18.54
CA PHE A 192 -13.40 -17.91 -19.05
C PHE A 192 -12.02 -17.66 -19.67
N CYS A 193 -10.94 -18.04 -18.98
CA CYS A 193 -9.60 -17.82 -19.46
C CYS A 193 -9.33 -18.60 -20.75
N LEU A 194 -9.78 -19.86 -20.84
CA LEU A 194 -9.69 -20.66 -22.07
C LEU A 194 -10.41 -19.98 -23.24
N ARG A 195 -11.66 -19.55 -23.04
CA ARG A 195 -12.49 -18.91 -24.09
C ARG A 195 -11.93 -17.56 -24.54
N ASN A 196 -11.25 -16.84 -23.65
CA ASN A 196 -10.74 -15.49 -23.92
C ASN A 196 -9.24 -15.47 -24.29
N GLY A 197 -8.70 -16.60 -24.76
CA GLY A 197 -7.35 -16.67 -25.32
C GLY A 197 -6.24 -16.42 -24.30
N PHE A 198 -6.44 -16.82 -23.03
CA PHE A 198 -5.36 -16.89 -22.07
C PHE A 198 -4.40 -18.02 -22.43
N LYS A 199 -3.10 -17.73 -22.37
CA LYS A 199 -2.04 -18.73 -22.55
C LYS A 199 -2.00 -19.63 -21.31
N LEU A 200 -1.53 -20.87 -21.48
CA LEU A 200 -1.47 -21.86 -20.40
C LEU A 200 -0.83 -21.29 -19.11
N TYR A 201 0.32 -20.60 -19.22
CA TYR A 201 0.98 -20.03 -18.05
C TYR A 201 0.19 -18.90 -17.38
N GLU A 202 -0.55 -18.09 -18.16
CA GLU A 202 -1.43 -17.05 -17.63
C GLU A 202 -2.60 -17.67 -16.86
N ILE A 203 -3.18 -18.75 -17.39
CA ILE A 203 -4.24 -19.53 -16.71
C ILE A 203 -3.71 -20.04 -15.37
N ILE A 204 -2.53 -20.67 -15.35
CA ILE A 204 -1.88 -21.17 -14.14
C ILE A 204 -1.75 -20.05 -13.09
N CYS A 205 -1.28 -18.86 -13.48
CA CYS A 205 -1.13 -17.71 -12.57
C CYS A 205 -2.47 -17.23 -11.98
N VAL A 206 -3.54 -17.18 -12.77
CA VAL A 206 -4.89 -16.82 -12.31
C VAL A 206 -5.41 -17.84 -11.29
N LEU A 207 -5.24 -19.14 -11.59
CA LEU A 207 -5.70 -20.23 -10.71
C LEU A 207 -4.93 -20.30 -9.40
N ILE A 208 -3.61 -20.07 -9.42
CA ILE A 208 -2.79 -19.94 -8.20
C ILE A 208 -3.37 -18.86 -7.28
N GLY A 209 -3.73 -17.71 -7.84
CA GLY A 209 -4.30 -16.60 -7.07
C GLY A 209 -5.65 -16.95 -6.46
N GLN A 210 -6.50 -17.66 -7.22
CA GLN A 210 -7.81 -18.11 -6.74
C GLN A 210 -7.69 -19.12 -5.60
N LEU A 211 -6.68 -19.97 -5.62
CA LEU A 211 -6.44 -20.94 -4.54
C LEU A 211 -5.78 -20.29 -3.31
N SER A 212 -5.14 -19.15 -3.49
CA SER A 212 -4.45 -18.42 -2.41
C SER A 212 -5.33 -17.40 -1.67
N ASN A 213 -6.61 -17.24 -2.06
CA ASN A 213 -7.49 -16.18 -1.58
C ASN A 213 -8.18 -16.44 -0.22
N PHE A 214 -7.96 -17.61 0.40
CA PHE A 214 -8.73 -18.05 1.56
C PHE A 214 -8.66 -17.09 2.76
N SER A 215 -7.47 -16.58 3.06
CA SER A 215 -7.28 -15.60 4.14
C SER A 215 -8.06 -14.31 3.90
N LEU A 216 -8.10 -13.84 2.65
CA LEU A 216 -8.82 -12.64 2.25
C LEU A 216 -10.34 -12.86 2.30
N ILE A 217 -10.84 -14.00 1.81
CA ILE A 217 -12.26 -14.35 1.91
C ILE A 217 -12.73 -14.35 3.37
N LYS A 218 -11.92 -14.88 4.29
CA LYS A 218 -12.24 -14.85 5.73
C LYS A 218 -12.35 -13.43 6.27
N ILE A 219 -11.45 -12.53 5.89
CA ILE A 219 -11.52 -11.12 6.29
C ILE A 219 -12.78 -10.48 5.70
N ILE A 220 -13.08 -10.72 4.42
CA ILE A 220 -14.27 -10.21 3.74
C ILE A 220 -15.56 -10.72 4.39
N ASN A 221 -15.63 -11.98 4.79
CA ASN A 221 -16.76 -12.51 5.55
C ASN A 221 -16.96 -11.78 6.89
N ASN A 222 -15.86 -11.53 7.61
CA ASN A 222 -15.94 -10.81 8.88
C ASN A 222 -16.44 -9.38 8.67
N ILE A 223 -16.00 -8.71 7.61
CA ILE A 223 -16.51 -7.38 7.23
C ILE A 223 -17.99 -7.46 6.84
N GLU A 224 -18.39 -8.48 6.06
CA GLU A 224 -19.78 -8.69 5.64
C GLU A 224 -20.72 -8.86 6.84
N ILE A 225 -20.30 -9.62 7.87
CA ILE A 225 -21.06 -9.78 9.12
C ILE A 225 -21.28 -8.41 9.79
N GLU A 226 -20.23 -7.59 9.91
CA GLU A 226 -20.34 -6.26 10.50
C GLU A 226 -21.21 -5.32 9.64
N LEU A 227 -21.02 -5.28 8.32
CA LEU A 227 -21.85 -4.47 7.42
C LEU A 227 -23.33 -4.86 7.51
N LYS A 228 -23.62 -6.17 7.59
CA LYS A 228 -24.99 -6.67 7.75
C LYS A 228 -25.61 -6.29 9.09
N SER A 229 -24.83 -6.34 10.17
CA SER A 229 -25.27 -6.04 11.54
C SER A 229 -25.51 -4.55 11.74
N TRP A 230 -24.56 -3.70 11.31
CA TRP A 230 -24.57 -2.26 11.55
C TRP A 230 -25.30 -1.44 10.49
N ARG A 231 -25.35 -1.93 9.24
CA ARG A 231 -25.91 -1.25 8.06
C ARG A 231 -25.51 0.23 8.00
N PRO A 232 -24.20 0.54 7.90
CA PRO A 232 -23.75 1.93 7.88
C PRO A 232 -24.33 2.70 6.69
N LYS A 233 -24.70 3.96 6.90
CA LYS A 233 -25.04 4.86 5.79
C LYS A 233 -23.85 5.09 4.86
N ASN A 234 -22.67 5.28 5.47
CA ASN A 234 -21.43 5.59 4.76
C ASN A 234 -20.31 4.63 5.18
N LEU A 235 -19.52 4.18 4.21
CA LEU A 235 -18.36 3.33 4.41
C LEU A 235 -17.12 4.05 3.87
N ILE A 236 -16.09 4.19 4.70
CA ILE A 236 -14.82 4.81 4.33
C ILE A 236 -13.71 3.76 4.46
N ILE A 237 -12.94 3.53 3.41
CA ILE A 237 -11.83 2.58 3.37
C ILE A 237 -10.63 3.22 2.67
N THR A 238 -9.42 2.75 2.95
CA THR A 238 -8.27 3.09 2.10
C THR A 238 -8.52 2.67 0.65
N PHE A 239 -7.83 3.31 -0.29
CA PHE A 239 -7.97 2.99 -1.70
C PHE A 239 -6.64 3.05 -2.44
N GLU A 240 -6.12 1.86 -2.74
CA GLU A 240 -5.02 1.58 -3.66
C GLU A 240 -5.46 0.69 -4.84
N GLY A 241 -6.71 0.23 -4.84
CA GLY A 241 -7.31 -0.61 -5.86
C GLY A 241 -6.99 -2.10 -5.73
N ASN A 242 -6.63 -2.54 -4.52
CA ASN A 242 -6.30 -3.93 -4.20
C ASN A 242 -7.56 -4.82 -4.06
N ALA A 243 -7.38 -6.14 -4.01
CA ALA A 243 -8.51 -7.09 -3.99
C ALA A 243 -9.46 -6.91 -2.79
N ILE A 244 -8.90 -6.64 -1.59
CA ILE A 244 -9.71 -6.49 -0.37
C ILE A 244 -10.59 -5.24 -0.45
N GLU A 245 -10.06 -4.11 -0.91
CA GLU A 245 -10.83 -2.87 -1.08
C GLU A 245 -11.95 -3.07 -2.09
N ARG A 246 -11.67 -3.67 -3.25
CA ARG A 246 -12.67 -3.92 -4.29
C ARG A 246 -13.78 -4.85 -3.81
N ALA A 247 -13.44 -5.87 -3.04
CA ALA A 247 -14.41 -6.77 -2.41
C ALA A 247 -15.27 -6.04 -1.35
N VAL A 248 -14.67 -5.18 -0.53
CA VAL A 248 -15.40 -4.35 0.44
C VAL A 248 -16.33 -3.36 -0.27
N LEU A 249 -15.90 -2.76 -1.37
CA LEU A 249 -16.72 -1.86 -2.17
C LEU A 249 -17.94 -2.59 -2.75
N LEU A 250 -17.76 -3.81 -3.26
CA LEU A 250 -18.88 -4.65 -3.69
C LEU A 250 -19.88 -4.92 -2.55
N LEU A 251 -19.38 -5.23 -1.35
CA LEU A 251 -20.24 -5.40 -0.17
C LEU A 251 -20.96 -4.11 0.21
N SER A 252 -20.31 -2.95 0.10
CA SER A 252 -20.95 -1.66 0.40
C SER A 252 -22.20 -1.44 -0.46
N LYS A 253 -22.14 -1.82 -1.75
CA LYS A 253 -23.28 -1.74 -2.66
C LYS A 253 -24.38 -2.73 -2.29
N LYS A 254 -24.01 -3.97 -2.01
CA LYS A 254 -24.94 -5.01 -1.53
C LYS A 254 -25.74 -4.58 -0.30
N TYR A 255 -25.15 -3.78 0.59
CA TYR A 255 -25.80 -3.30 1.83
C TYR A 255 -26.24 -1.83 1.78
N ASN A 256 -26.30 -1.22 0.58
CA ASN A 256 -26.75 0.16 0.35
C ASN A 256 -25.99 1.22 1.18
N SER A 257 -24.68 1.04 1.35
CA SER A 257 -23.78 2.01 1.96
C SER A 257 -23.10 2.85 0.87
N LYS A 258 -23.12 4.17 1.01
CA LYS A 258 -22.32 5.08 0.16
C LYS A 258 -20.85 4.87 0.48
N SER A 259 -20.00 4.66 -0.52
CA SER A 259 -18.61 4.27 -0.31
C SER A 259 -17.60 5.36 -0.67
N PHE A 260 -16.61 5.52 0.19
CA PHE A 260 -15.52 6.48 0.05
C PHE A 260 -14.19 5.72 0.03
N GLY A 261 -13.42 5.90 -1.03
CA GLY A 261 -12.07 5.35 -1.16
C GLY A 261 -11.02 6.42 -0.90
N TYR A 262 -10.26 6.29 0.19
CA TYR A 262 -9.22 7.24 0.57
C TYR A 262 -7.83 6.82 0.07
N GLN A 263 -7.34 7.54 -0.94
CA GLN A 263 -5.99 7.41 -1.44
C GLN A 263 -5.03 8.09 -0.46
N HIS A 264 -4.24 7.30 0.25
CA HIS A 264 -3.24 7.77 1.20
C HIS A 264 -1.80 7.59 0.68
N ALA A 265 -1.58 6.63 -0.23
CA ALA A 265 -0.28 6.28 -0.77
C ALA A 265 0.05 7.10 -2.03
N PRO A 266 1.27 7.62 -2.20
CA PRO A 266 1.63 8.40 -3.39
C PRO A 266 1.43 7.64 -4.71
N ILE A 267 0.96 8.35 -5.73
CA ILE A 267 0.77 7.78 -7.07
C ILE A 267 2.10 7.81 -7.82
N ILE A 268 2.69 6.63 -8.01
CA ILE A 268 3.94 6.46 -8.77
C ILE A 268 3.67 6.25 -10.27
N LYS A 269 4.72 6.31 -11.09
CA LYS A 269 4.63 6.01 -12.51
C LYS A 269 4.09 4.58 -12.74
N ASN A 270 3.15 4.43 -13.67
CA ASN A 270 2.51 3.15 -14.03
C ASN A 270 1.77 2.45 -12.86
N GLN A 271 1.27 3.22 -11.88
CA GLN A 271 0.33 2.70 -10.89
C GLN A 271 -1.03 2.44 -11.56
N HIS A 272 -1.34 1.16 -11.83
CA HIS A 272 -2.52 0.71 -12.58
C HIS A 272 -3.76 0.57 -11.69
N SER A 273 -3.65 -0.15 -10.57
CA SER A 273 -4.82 -0.62 -9.80
C SER A 273 -5.72 0.48 -9.25
N ILE A 274 -5.10 1.59 -8.82
CA ILE A 274 -5.79 2.72 -8.19
C ILE A 274 -6.44 3.64 -9.22
N LEU A 275 -5.83 3.77 -10.42
CA LEU A 275 -6.25 4.69 -11.47
C LEU A 275 -7.19 4.04 -12.50
N ARG A 276 -7.41 2.73 -12.43
CA ARG A 276 -8.38 2.06 -13.30
C ARG A 276 -9.80 2.18 -12.74
N LEU A 277 -10.76 2.37 -13.64
CA LEU A 277 -12.17 2.20 -13.35
C LEU A 277 -12.59 0.78 -13.70
N LEU A 278 -13.09 0.09 -12.69
CA LEU A 278 -13.72 -1.21 -12.84
C LEU A 278 -15.21 -0.96 -12.73
N LYS A 279 -15.83 -0.67 -13.89
CA LYS A 279 -17.29 -0.44 -14.02
C LYS A 279 -18.09 -1.43 -13.18
N GLY A 280 -19.29 -1.03 -12.77
CA GLY A 280 -20.11 -1.77 -11.82
C GLY A 280 -19.83 -1.35 -10.38
N ASP A 281 -19.96 -2.28 -9.46
CA ASP A 281 -19.98 -2.03 -8.01
C ASP A 281 -18.60 -2.12 -7.33
N LEU A 282 -17.52 -2.15 -8.11
CA LEU A 282 -16.14 -2.34 -7.62
C LEU A 282 -15.39 -1.04 -7.34
N ASP A 283 -15.90 0.11 -7.78
CA ASP A 283 -15.32 1.43 -7.56
C ASP A 283 -16.04 2.17 -6.42
N PRO A 284 -15.34 3.02 -5.62
CA PRO A 284 -16.00 3.86 -4.64
C PRO A 284 -16.95 4.88 -5.29
N ASP A 285 -17.93 5.39 -4.53
CA ASP A 285 -18.77 6.52 -4.97
C ASP A 285 -17.97 7.81 -5.01
N VAL A 286 -17.12 7.99 -4.01
CA VAL A 286 -16.29 9.19 -3.83
C VAL A 286 -14.84 8.76 -3.59
N ILE A 287 -13.92 9.38 -4.31
CA ILE A 287 -12.48 9.23 -4.09
C ILE A 287 -12.01 10.42 -3.26
N LEU A 288 -11.38 10.13 -2.11
CA LEU A 288 -10.77 11.10 -1.22
C LEU A 288 -9.25 11.05 -1.43
N CYS A 289 -8.65 12.18 -1.79
CA CYS A 289 -7.23 12.29 -2.10
C CYS A 289 -6.44 12.91 -0.96
N SER A 290 -5.19 12.48 -0.80
CA SER A 290 -4.28 13.00 0.23
C SER A 290 -3.81 14.43 -0.02
N GLY A 291 -3.90 14.91 -1.26
CA GLY A 291 -3.49 16.25 -1.66
C GLY A 291 -3.85 16.60 -3.12
N PRO A 292 -3.60 17.85 -3.55
CA PRO A 292 -3.96 18.36 -4.87
C PRO A 292 -3.39 17.58 -6.07
N TYR A 293 -2.15 17.09 -5.97
CA TYR A 293 -1.49 16.33 -7.01
C TYR A 293 -2.28 15.06 -7.35
N SER A 294 -2.56 14.24 -6.33
CA SER A 294 -3.34 13.01 -6.54
C SER A 294 -4.75 13.31 -7.07
N ASN A 295 -5.39 14.36 -6.57
CA ASN A 295 -6.69 14.80 -7.09
C ASN A 295 -6.62 15.09 -8.60
N SER A 296 -5.63 15.87 -9.04
CA SER A 296 -5.45 16.17 -10.47
C SER A 296 -5.19 14.91 -11.31
N LYS A 297 -4.48 13.90 -10.76
CA LYS A 297 -4.27 12.61 -11.43
C LYS A 297 -5.54 11.82 -11.61
N PHE A 298 -6.36 11.72 -10.57
CA PHE A 298 -7.67 11.08 -10.67
C PHE A 298 -8.57 11.83 -11.65
N LEU A 299 -8.64 13.17 -11.61
CA LEU A 299 -9.43 13.94 -12.55
C LEU A 299 -8.99 13.75 -14.00
N THR A 300 -7.66 13.70 -14.24
CA THR A 300 -7.11 13.47 -15.58
C THR A 300 -7.44 12.07 -16.10
N LYS A 301 -7.41 11.04 -15.24
CA LYS A 301 -7.60 9.64 -15.64
C LYS A 301 -9.05 9.19 -15.65
N LEU A 302 -9.86 9.66 -14.70
CA LEU A 302 -11.24 9.23 -14.48
C LEU A 302 -12.27 10.26 -14.93
N GLY A 303 -11.84 11.50 -15.19
CA GLY A 303 -12.71 12.57 -15.66
C GLY A 303 -13.86 12.83 -14.69
N LYS A 304 -15.07 12.98 -15.25
CA LYS A 304 -16.32 13.23 -14.51
C LYS A 304 -17.05 11.95 -14.09
N GLU A 305 -16.44 10.77 -14.28
CA GLU A 305 -17.10 9.49 -13.95
C GLU A 305 -17.23 9.26 -12.44
N LYS A 306 -16.42 9.96 -11.64
CA LYS A 306 -16.40 9.84 -10.17
C LYS A 306 -16.29 11.21 -9.50
N ILE A 307 -16.84 11.29 -8.28
CA ILE A 307 -16.64 12.45 -7.40
C ILE A 307 -15.25 12.30 -6.78
N ILE A 308 -14.40 13.30 -6.97
CA ILE A 308 -13.01 13.32 -6.49
C ILE A 308 -12.82 14.56 -5.63
N LEU A 309 -12.42 14.37 -4.38
CA LEU A 309 -12.26 15.43 -3.39
C LEU A 309 -10.87 15.35 -2.74
N THR A 310 -10.29 16.49 -2.40
CA THR A 310 -9.01 16.54 -1.67
C THR A 310 -9.29 16.58 -0.18
N LEU A 311 -9.15 15.46 0.53
CA LEU A 311 -9.37 15.39 1.97
C LEU A 311 -8.19 15.97 2.76
N GLY A 312 -6.96 15.75 2.27
CA GLY A 312 -5.74 15.96 3.04
C GLY A 312 -5.17 14.67 3.61
N SER A 313 -4.10 14.78 4.39
CA SER A 313 -3.37 13.64 4.94
C SER A 313 -2.95 13.87 6.40
N PRO A 314 -3.02 12.84 7.28
CA PRO A 314 -2.43 12.93 8.62
C PRO A 314 -0.91 13.11 8.60
N LYS A 315 -0.27 12.88 7.44
CA LYS A 315 1.16 13.08 7.23
C LYS A 315 1.51 14.54 6.94
N PHE A 316 0.51 15.40 6.72
CA PHE A 316 0.74 16.83 6.57
C PHE A 316 1.22 17.42 7.90
N ARG A 317 2.15 18.37 7.81
CA ARG A 317 2.58 19.21 8.93
C ARG A 317 2.69 20.63 8.43
N GLN A 318 2.38 21.59 9.28
CA GLN A 318 2.66 22.98 8.99
C GLN A 318 4.17 23.23 9.09
N PHE A 319 4.69 24.12 8.25
CA PHE A 319 6.08 24.53 8.35
C PHE A 319 6.25 25.38 9.62
N GLU A 320 7.06 24.89 10.55
CA GLU A 320 7.57 25.74 11.62
C GLU A 320 8.83 26.43 11.11
N ASP A 321 8.72 27.73 10.79
CA ASP A 321 9.85 28.62 10.49
C ASP A 321 10.77 28.70 11.71
N LYS A 322 11.63 27.70 11.89
CA LYS A 322 12.70 27.76 12.88
C LYS A 322 13.90 28.38 12.18
N GLU A 323 14.32 29.56 12.62
CA GLU A 323 15.62 30.17 12.27
C GLU A 323 16.82 29.22 12.51
N ASN A 324 16.59 28.07 13.17
CA ASN A 324 17.53 26.98 13.41
C ASN A 324 17.49 25.82 12.40
N PHE A 325 16.66 25.86 11.35
CA PHE A 325 16.45 24.71 10.44
C PHE A 325 17.72 24.22 9.74
N THR A 326 18.74 25.06 9.61
CA THR A 326 20.03 24.76 8.99
C THR A 326 21.19 24.60 9.98
N LYS A 327 21.01 24.93 11.27
CA LYS A 327 22.06 24.80 12.28
C LYS A 327 22.13 23.36 12.80
N GLY A 328 23.20 22.63 12.45
CA GLY A 328 23.53 21.32 13.03
C GLY A 328 23.01 20.09 12.28
N LYS A 329 22.53 20.23 11.04
CA LYS A 329 22.16 19.10 10.18
C LYS A 329 23.40 18.47 9.53
N ASP A 330 23.99 17.48 10.20
CA ASP A 330 25.18 16.75 9.72
C ASP A 330 24.90 15.27 9.42
N SER A 331 23.63 14.86 9.32
CA SER A 331 23.30 13.47 8.98
C SER A 331 22.71 13.30 7.57
N ILE A 332 22.90 12.12 6.99
CA ILE A 332 22.22 11.66 5.77
C ILE A 332 21.25 10.56 6.18
N LEU A 333 19.97 10.70 5.81
CA LEU A 333 18.99 9.65 6.01
C LEU A 333 18.84 8.79 4.75
N LEU A 334 19.08 7.50 4.90
CA LEU A 334 18.94 6.47 3.90
C LEU A 334 17.63 5.73 4.10
N VAL A 335 16.76 5.77 3.10
CA VAL A 335 15.40 5.19 3.16
C VAL A 335 15.25 4.14 2.06
N PRO A 336 15.63 2.87 2.34
CA PRO A 336 15.35 1.76 1.44
C PRO A 336 13.84 1.57 1.22
N ASP A 337 13.50 0.90 0.12
CA ASP A 337 12.16 0.37 -0.12
C ASP A 337 11.89 -0.82 0.83
N GLY A 338 10.65 -1.30 0.88
CA GLY A 338 10.19 -2.41 1.70
C GLY A 338 10.64 -3.79 1.21
N ASN A 339 11.92 -3.96 0.85
CA ASN A 339 12.46 -5.25 0.42
C ASN A 339 13.95 -5.45 0.74
N PHE A 340 14.36 -6.72 0.75
CA PHE A 340 15.71 -7.14 1.12
C PHE A 340 16.79 -6.57 0.19
N GLU A 341 16.58 -6.62 -1.13
CA GLU A 341 17.56 -6.12 -2.12
C GLU A 341 17.82 -4.61 -1.95
N SER A 342 16.76 -3.83 -1.70
CA SER A 342 16.87 -2.40 -1.42
C SER A 342 17.58 -2.17 -0.09
N VAL A 343 17.25 -2.92 0.97
CA VAL A 343 17.95 -2.82 2.25
C VAL A 343 19.45 -3.08 2.08
N ASP A 344 19.84 -4.15 1.39
CA ASP A 344 21.25 -4.47 1.12
C ASP A 344 21.94 -3.34 0.34
N ASN A 345 21.28 -2.82 -0.70
CA ASN A 345 21.80 -1.73 -1.52
C ASN A 345 22.03 -0.45 -0.70
N PHE A 346 21.12 -0.10 0.20
CA PHE A 346 21.25 1.08 1.06
C PHE A 346 22.26 0.90 2.20
N VAL A 347 22.41 -0.32 2.74
CA VAL A 347 23.50 -0.65 3.67
C VAL A 347 24.86 -0.47 2.99
N ASN A 348 25.01 -0.97 1.77
CA ASN A 348 26.23 -0.79 0.98
C ASN A 348 26.49 0.68 0.61
N LEU A 349 25.45 1.44 0.29
CA LEU A 349 25.57 2.89 0.08
C LEU A 349 26.06 3.60 1.34
N GLY A 350 25.51 3.28 2.51
CA GLY A 350 25.94 3.87 3.77
C GLY A 350 27.41 3.59 4.07
N TYR A 351 27.84 2.34 3.87
CA TYR A 351 29.24 1.96 3.98
C TYR A 351 30.15 2.71 2.98
N TYR A 352 29.71 2.86 1.74
CA TYR A 352 30.44 3.59 0.69
C TYR A 352 30.65 5.06 1.04
N LEU A 353 29.59 5.75 1.52
CA LEU A 353 29.67 7.16 1.91
C LEU A 353 30.67 7.38 3.05
N LEU A 354 30.62 6.53 4.08
CA LEU A 354 31.51 6.65 5.23
C LEU A 354 32.96 6.28 4.88
N SER A 355 33.17 5.22 4.08
CA SER A 355 34.50 4.85 3.56
C SER A 355 35.11 5.95 2.68
N SER A 356 34.26 6.78 2.08
CA SER A 356 34.65 7.94 1.28
C SER A 356 34.95 9.19 2.11
N LYS A 357 35.09 9.06 3.44
CA LYS A 357 35.39 10.12 4.41
C LYS A 357 34.28 11.17 4.59
N TYR A 358 33.01 10.79 4.41
CA TYR A 358 31.91 11.64 4.90
C TYR A 358 32.03 11.80 6.42
N SER A 359 32.10 13.04 6.91
CA SER A 359 32.33 13.35 8.32
C SER A 359 31.09 13.27 9.20
N GLY A 360 29.91 13.27 8.59
CA GLY A 360 28.62 13.23 9.28
C GLY A 360 28.12 11.83 9.62
N ALA A 361 26.95 11.76 10.28
CA ALA A 361 26.28 10.50 10.56
C ALA A 361 25.50 9.99 9.34
N VAL A 362 25.46 8.68 9.13
CA VAL A 362 24.58 8.06 8.13
C VAL A 362 23.54 7.24 8.85
N LEU A 363 22.29 7.67 8.76
CA LEU A 363 21.14 7.03 9.37
C LEU A 363 20.46 6.13 8.32
N ILE A 364 20.14 4.87 8.64
CA ILE A 364 19.30 4.03 7.78
C ILE A 364 17.96 3.77 8.47
N ARG A 365 16.86 4.01 7.75
CA ARG A 365 15.49 3.73 8.22
C ARG A 365 14.77 2.78 7.28
N SER A 366 14.61 1.53 7.70
CA SER A 366 13.82 0.52 6.98
C SER A 366 12.40 0.41 7.53
N HIS A 367 11.50 -0.23 6.77
CA HIS A 367 10.18 -0.61 7.27
C HIS A 367 10.30 -1.56 8.47
N PRO A 368 9.43 -1.50 9.51
CA PRO A 368 9.58 -2.29 10.74
C PRO A 368 9.80 -3.80 10.54
N LEU A 369 9.19 -4.37 9.49
CA LEU A 369 9.37 -5.78 9.12
C LEU A 369 10.83 -6.17 8.80
N PHE A 370 11.65 -5.21 8.36
CA PHE A 370 13.06 -5.44 7.99
C PHE A 370 14.05 -4.94 9.03
N HIS A 371 13.60 -4.47 10.20
CA HIS A 371 14.49 -3.90 11.21
C HIS A 371 15.56 -4.90 11.68
N LYS A 372 15.14 -6.13 12.01
CA LYS A 372 16.06 -7.21 12.41
C LYS A 372 17.01 -7.62 11.29
N TYR A 373 16.54 -7.59 10.04
CA TYR A 373 17.39 -7.91 8.89
C TYR A 373 18.45 -6.81 8.70
N LEU A 374 18.05 -5.55 8.79
CA LEU A 374 18.95 -4.40 8.73
C LEU A 374 20.02 -4.45 9.84
N GLU A 375 19.64 -4.77 11.07
CA GLU A 375 20.59 -5.00 12.18
C GLU A 375 21.61 -6.08 11.84
N ASN A 376 21.15 -7.21 11.29
CA ASN A 376 22.03 -8.29 10.87
C ASN A 376 22.98 -7.86 9.76
N GLU A 377 22.51 -7.17 8.71
CA GLU A 377 23.38 -6.71 7.62
C GLU A 377 24.42 -5.70 8.09
N ILE A 378 24.04 -4.75 8.95
CA ILE A 378 25.00 -3.79 9.53
C ILE A 378 26.01 -4.51 10.43
N SER A 379 25.58 -5.48 11.25
CA SER A 379 26.50 -6.26 12.10
C SER A 379 27.46 -7.13 11.29
N LYS A 380 27.12 -7.59 10.09
CA LYS A 380 28.08 -8.29 9.20
C LYS A 380 29.23 -7.39 8.76
N LEU A 381 29.01 -6.08 8.70
CA LEU A 381 30.05 -5.08 8.39
C LEU A 381 31.00 -4.81 9.58
N SER A 382 30.69 -5.33 10.78
CA SER A 382 31.27 -4.92 12.08
C SER A 382 32.79 -5.02 12.26
N LYS A 383 33.55 -5.64 11.36
CA LYS A 383 35.02 -5.56 11.39
C LYS A 383 35.57 -4.24 10.83
N ASN A 384 34.82 -3.55 9.97
CA ASN A 384 35.21 -2.30 9.30
C ASN A 384 34.11 -1.22 9.33
N CYS A 385 33.00 -1.44 10.05
CA CYS A 385 31.87 -0.52 10.04
C CYS A 385 32.21 0.74 10.87
N PRO A 386 32.15 1.94 10.29
CA PRO A 386 32.38 3.17 11.02
C PRO A 386 31.27 3.38 12.06
N HIS A 387 31.61 3.84 13.27
CA HIS A 387 30.67 4.09 14.39
C HIS A 387 29.52 5.06 14.07
N THR A 388 29.53 5.66 12.88
CA THR A 388 28.58 6.67 12.40
C THR A 388 27.50 6.11 11.46
N LEU A 389 27.50 4.80 11.15
CA LEU A 389 26.36 4.13 10.49
C LEU A 389 25.34 3.67 11.54
N LEU A 390 24.20 4.35 11.62
CA LEU A 390 23.21 4.15 12.68
C LEU A 390 21.85 3.73 12.11
N ILE A 391 21.12 2.92 12.87
CA ILE A 391 19.74 2.58 12.54
C ILE A 391 18.80 3.62 13.16
N SER A 392 17.95 4.24 12.35
CA SER A 392 16.89 5.13 12.82
C SER A 392 15.67 4.28 13.23
N SER A 393 15.51 4.06 14.55
CA SER A 393 14.36 3.37 15.15
C SER A 393 13.34 4.31 15.80
N GLY A 394 13.68 5.59 15.97
CA GLY A 394 12.85 6.60 16.63
C GLY A 394 11.79 7.25 15.74
N ASN A 395 11.35 8.45 16.13
CA ASN A 395 10.40 9.25 15.38
C ASN A 395 10.98 9.62 14.00
N LEU A 396 10.20 9.44 12.95
CA LEU A 396 10.62 9.79 11.58
C LEU A 396 10.96 11.28 11.48
N ILE A 397 10.17 12.14 12.11
CA ILE A 397 10.31 13.60 12.05
C ILE A 397 11.63 14.04 12.68
N GLU A 398 11.99 13.48 13.84
CA GLU A 398 13.30 13.76 14.47
C GLU A 398 14.46 13.39 13.54
N SER A 399 14.33 12.25 12.84
CA SER A 399 15.33 11.82 11.87
C SER A 399 15.43 12.82 10.71
N LEU A 400 14.30 13.23 10.13
CA LEU A 400 14.25 14.22 9.05
C LEU A 400 14.83 15.58 9.49
N GLN A 401 14.47 16.04 10.69
CA GLN A 401 14.94 17.30 11.25
C GLN A 401 16.44 17.30 11.58
N SER A 402 17.04 16.13 11.82
CA SER A 402 18.50 16.00 12.01
C SER A 402 19.28 15.84 10.69
N SER A 403 18.59 15.57 9.57
CA SER A 403 19.21 15.20 8.31
C SER A 403 19.33 16.35 7.34
N LYS A 404 20.54 16.51 6.78
CA LYS A 404 20.86 17.44 5.69
C LYS A 404 20.13 17.04 4.42
N CYS A 405 20.10 15.75 4.13
CA CYS A 405 19.40 15.21 2.99
C CYS A 405 18.88 13.79 3.24
N VAL A 406 17.95 13.38 2.38
CA VAL A 406 17.34 12.05 2.41
C VAL A 406 17.58 11.37 1.06
N VAL A 407 18.19 10.20 1.07
CA VAL A 407 18.33 9.34 -0.11
C VAL A 407 17.23 8.29 -0.07
N TYR A 408 16.49 8.13 -1.16
CA TYR A 408 15.35 7.21 -1.21
C TYR A 408 15.24 6.50 -2.58
N GLN A 409 14.45 5.43 -2.61
CA GLN A 409 14.04 4.75 -3.85
C GLN A 409 12.52 4.88 -4.09
N ASN A 410 11.71 4.25 -3.24
CA ASN A 410 10.25 4.22 -3.40
C ASN A 410 9.61 4.29 -2.03
N SER A 411 9.41 5.51 -1.52
CA SER A 411 8.87 5.70 -0.19
C SER A 411 8.12 7.02 -0.07
N SER A 412 6.97 6.98 0.59
CA SER A 412 6.24 8.20 0.99
C SER A 412 7.02 9.08 1.97
N VAL A 413 8.12 8.57 2.55
CA VAL A 413 9.07 9.36 3.34
C VAL A 413 9.71 10.46 2.51
N ALA A 414 9.89 10.28 1.19
CA ALA A 414 10.44 11.35 0.33
C ALA A 414 9.56 12.60 0.33
N ILE A 415 8.23 12.43 0.31
CA ILE A 415 7.28 13.55 0.37
C ILE A 415 7.28 14.19 1.76
N GLN A 416 7.34 13.38 2.83
CA GLN A 416 7.48 13.91 4.19
C GLN A 416 8.81 14.66 4.38
N ALA A 417 9.90 14.19 3.78
CA ALA A 417 11.18 14.89 3.79
C ALA A 417 11.09 16.26 3.12
N ILE A 418 10.41 16.34 1.96
CA ILE A 418 10.14 17.62 1.29
C ILE A 418 9.30 18.54 2.17
N LEU A 419 8.24 18.03 2.80
CA LEU A 419 7.43 18.81 3.76
C LEU A 419 8.26 19.34 4.93
N GLU A 420 9.21 18.54 5.42
CA GLU A 420 10.17 18.97 6.42
C GLU A 420 11.33 19.77 5.82
N GLY A 421 11.21 20.33 4.61
CA GLY A 421 12.22 21.20 3.99
C GLY A 421 13.57 20.53 3.72
N CYS A 422 13.63 19.20 3.66
CA CYS A 422 14.86 18.44 3.46
C CYS A 422 15.12 18.20 1.97
N HIS A 423 16.38 18.36 1.56
CA HIS A 423 16.79 17.97 0.22
C HIS A 423 16.68 16.45 0.05
N ILE A 424 16.18 16.04 -1.11
CA ILE A 424 15.97 14.63 -1.41
C ILE A 424 16.78 14.20 -2.63
N ILE A 425 17.28 12.97 -2.57
CA ILE A 425 18.09 12.33 -3.61
C ILE A 425 17.41 11.02 -3.98
N TYR A 426 16.86 10.95 -5.20
CA TYR A 426 16.33 9.71 -5.73
C TYR A 426 17.48 8.84 -6.26
N LEU A 427 17.72 7.70 -5.60
CA LEU A 427 18.62 6.67 -6.10
C LEU A 427 17.85 5.80 -7.12
N ARG A 428 18.13 5.97 -8.40
CA ARG A 428 17.39 5.33 -9.49
C ARG A 428 17.44 3.81 -9.41
N ASN A 429 16.28 3.17 -9.56
CA ASN A 429 16.20 1.72 -9.68
C ASN A 429 16.54 1.29 -11.14
N PRO A 430 17.38 0.24 -11.33
CA PRO A 430 17.84 -0.19 -12.64
C PRO A 430 16.77 -0.92 -13.49
N LEU A 431 15.63 -1.29 -12.90
CA LEU A 431 14.62 -2.10 -13.58
C LEU A 431 13.37 -1.30 -13.96
N MET A 432 13.10 -0.19 -13.26
CA MET A 432 11.88 0.60 -13.45
C MET A 432 11.97 1.98 -12.80
N ASN A 433 11.00 2.85 -13.10
CA ASN A 433 10.81 4.10 -12.38
C ASN A 433 9.75 3.91 -11.28
N ILE A 434 10.17 3.89 -10.02
CA ILE A 434 9.34 3.76 -8.82
C ILE A 434 9.31 5.04 -7.99
N ASP A 435 9.70 6.15 -8.59
CA ASP A 435 9.83 7.41 -7.91
C ASP A 435 8.44 8.04 -7.66
N PRO A 436 8.02 8.26 -6.40
CA PRO A 436 6.79 9.01 -6.08
C PRO A 436 6.77 10.43 -6.63
N LEU A 437 7.91 11.00 -6.98
CA LEU A 437 8.04 12.36 -7.47
C LEU A 437 8.38 12.41 -8.96
N TRP A 438 8.21 11.31 -9.70
CA TRP A 438 8.72 11.16 -11.07
C TRP A 438 8.40 12.31 -12.06
N GLU A 439 7.30 13.05 -11.86
CA GLU A 439 6.93 14.21 -12.68
C GLU A 439 7.48 15.55 -12.19
N HIS A 440 8.02 15.61 -10.98
CA HIS A 440 8.47 16.80 -10.29
C HIS A 440 10.00 16.81 -10.09
N ASN A 441 10.72 16.78 -11.21
CA ASN A 441 12.20 16.71 -11.22
C ASN A 441 12.84 17.95 -10.58
N GLU A 442 12.12 19.06 -10.55
CA GLU A 442 12.52 20.33 -9.94
C GLU A 442 12.68 20.29 -8.42
N TYR A 443 12.14 19.27 -7.72
CA TYR A 443 12.21 19.19 -6.25
C TYR A 443 13.20 18.15 -5.73
N ARG A 444 14.03 17.55 -6.60
CA ARG A 444 14.97 16.50 -6.19
C ARG A 444 16.21 16.42 -7.05
N SER A 445 17.25 15.83 -6.47
CA SER A 445 18.39 15.33 -7.23
C SER A 445 18.17 13.87 -7.63
N ILE A 446 18.72 13.46 -8.77
CA ILE A 446 18.68 12.06 -9.24
C ILE A 446 20.10 11.52 -9.30
N ALA A 447 20.32 10.36 -8.69
CA ALA A 447 21.58 9.64 -8.75
C ALA A 447 21.36 8.24 -9.31
N THR A 448 22.26 7.79 -10.18
CA THR A 448 22.26 6.44 -10.78
C THR A 448 23.33 5.53 -10.20
N SER A 449 24.23 6.08 -9.39
CA SER A 449 25.33 5.36 -8.74
C SER A 449 25.62 5.94 -7.35
N PHE A 450 26.32 5.17 -6.51
CA PHE A 450 26.75 5.66 -5.19
C PHE A 450 27.72 6.85 -5.30
N GLY A 451 28.56 6.88 -6.34
CA GLY A 451 29.44 8.00 -6.61
C GLY A 451 28.66 9.30 -6.90
N GLU A 452 27.59 9.22 -7.68
CA GLU A 452 26.70 10.36 -7.92
C GLU A 452 25.99 10.81 -6.64
N VAL A 453 25.52 9.89 -5.80
CA VAL A 453 24.95 10.25 -4.48
C VAL A 453 25.96 11.05 -3.66
N LYS A 454 27.21 10.59 -3.59
CA LYS A 454 28.29 11.31 -2.89
C LYS A 454 28.49 12.71 -3.44
N THR A 455 28.63 12.85 -4.75
CA THR A 455 28.82 14.16 -5.41
C THR A 455 27.69 15.13 -5.09
N VAL A 456 26.43 14.65 -5.13
CA VAL A 456 25.27 15.47 -4.76
C VAL A 456 25.36 15.88 -3.29
N VAL A 457 25.57 14.95 -2.36
CA VAL A 457 25.68 15.23 -0.91
C VAL A 457 26.74 16.30 -0.59
N GLU A 458 27.90 16.23 -1.25
CA GLU A 458 29.01 17.17 -1.08
C GLU A 458 28.69 18.57 -1.63
N THR A 459 27.97 18.63 -2.76
CA THR A 459 27.60 19.90 -3.42
C THR A 459 26.33 20.54 -2.87
N LEU A 460 25.51 19.84 -2.08
CA LEU A 460 24.29 20.38 -1.47
C LEU A 460 24.51 21.64 -0.62
N ALA A 461 25.71 21.85 -0.07
CA ALA A 461 26.01 23.04 0.73
C ALA A 461 26.06 24.34 -0.10
N THR A 462 26.14 24.25 -1.43
CA THR A 462 26.32 25.42 -2.32
C THR A 462 25.10 25.72 -3.20
N SER A 463 24.07 24.86 -3.23
CA SER A 463 22.89 25.08 -4.07
C SER A 463 21.92 26.06 -3.43
N LYS A 464 21.66 27.20 -4.09
CA LYS A 464 20.62 28.17 -3.67
C LYS A 464 19.19 27.79 -4.10
N ASP A 465 19.06 26.76 -4.93
CA ASP A 465 17.82 26.47 -5.65
C ASP A 465 16.73 25.77 -4.83
N PHE A 466 17.06 25.29 -3.62
CA PHE A 466 16.16 24.50 -2.77
C PHE A 466 16.08 25.11 -1.37
N THR A 467 15.38 26.21 -1.22
CA THR A 467 15.09 26.71 0.13
C THR A 467 14.11 25.76 0.84
N PRO A 468 14.22 25.56 2.17
CA PRO A 468 13.28 24.73 2.93
C PRO A 468 11.81 25.09 2.70
N MET A 469 11.50 26.38 2.54
CA MET A 469 10.15 26.86 2.25
C MET A 469 9.65 26.44 0.86
N VAL A 470 10.50 26.53 -0.17
CA VAL A 470 10.14 26.08 -1.53
C VAL A 470 9.85 24.58 -1.54
N LEU A 471 10.68 23.79 -0.85
CA LEU A 471 10.44 22.37 -0.67
C LEU A 471 9.14 22.14 0.09
N HIS A 472 8.92 22.82 1.21
CA HIS A 472 7.69 22.66 1.98
C HIS A 472 6.43 22.90 1.13
N GLU A 473 6.38 24.00 0.36
CA GLU A 473 5.27 24.30 -0.56
C GLU A 473 5.09 23.21 -1.62
N ALA A 474 6.18 22.64 -2.14
CA ALA A 474 6.11 21.50 -3.05
C ALA A 474 5.51 20.26 -2.38
N GLY A 475 5.84 20.01 -1.11
CA GLY A 475 5.29 18.91 -0.32
C GLY A 475 3.75 19.01 -0.17
N LYS A 476 3.22 20.23 -0.05
CA LYS A 476 1.77 20.49 0.05
C LYS A 476 0.98 20.01 -1.16
N LEU A 477 1.63 19.88 -2.32
CA LEU A 477 0.99 19.32 -3.51
C LEU A 477 0.58 17.86 -3.29
N PHE A 478 1.33 17.10 -2.49
CA PHE A 478 1.09 15.67 -2.29
C PHE A 478 0.27 15.38 -1.04
N PHE A 479 0.56 16.09 0.05
CA PHE A 479 -0.15 15.99 1.33
C PHE A 479 -0.60 17.38 1.75
N SER A 480 -1.90 17.60 1.80
CA SER A 480 -2.49 18.83 2.33
C SER A 480 -3.06 18.61 3.73
N GLU A 481 -3.37 19.71 4.42
CA GLU A 481 -4.07 19.66 5.71
C GLU A 481 -5.37 18.87 5.62
N LEU A 482 -5.63 18.04 6.64
CA LEU A 482 -6.88 17.30 6.75
C LEU A 482 -8.04 18.25 6.98
N ASN A 483 -9.07 18.15 6.13
CA ASN A 483 -10.23 19.02 6.20
C ASN A 483 -11.51 18.21 6.51
N LEU A 484 -11.96 18.30 7.77
CA LEU A 484 -13.15 17.62 8.27
C LEU A 484 -14.44 18.03 7.53
N ASP A 485 -14.56 19.29 7.11
CA ASP A 485 -15.76 19.80 6.45
C ASP A 485 -16.02 19.10 5.12
N ILE A 486 -14.96 18.65 4.43
CA ILE A 486 -15.08 17.90 3.17
C ILE A 486 -15.80 16.58 3.41
N ILE A 487 -15.47 15.86 4.50
CA ILE A 487 -16.19 14.64 4.86
C ILE A 487 -17.60 15.00 5.31
N LEU A 488 -17.77 15.93 6.25
CA LEU A 488 -19.09 16.27 6.81
C LEU A 488 -20.11 16.68 5.73
N ASN A 489 -19.68 17.45 4.74
CA ASN A 489 -20.53 17.86 3.62
C ASN A 489 -20.85 16.71 2.67
N SER A 490 -19.93 15.75 2.50
CA SER A 490 -20.11 14.60 1.61
C SER A 490 -20.94 13.47 2.21
N LEU A 491 -21.07 13.44 3.55
CA LEU A 491 -21.89 12.48 4.31
C LEU A 491 -23.38 12.87 4.39
N LYS A 492 -23.75 14.08 3.92
CA LYS A 492 -25.15 14.48 3.70
C LYS A 492 -25.74 13.67 2.56
#